data_AF-A0A6A8KFW7-F1
#
_entry.id   AF-A0A6A8KFW7-F1
#
_cell.length_a   1.000
_cell.length_b   1.000
_cell.length_c   1.000
_cell.angle_alpha   90.00
_cell.angle_beta   90.00
_cell.angle_gamma   90.00
#
_symmetry.space_group_name_H-M   'P 1'
#
loop_
_entity.id
_entity.type
_entity.pdbx_description
1 polymer ?
#
loop_
_entity_poly.entity_id
_entity_poly.type
_entity_poly.pdbx_seq_one_letter_code
_entity_poly.pdbx_strand_id
1 'polypeptide(L)'
;MSQSISRRSFLKCAGSGAVSLAAALLTGVCAAAQQPCLAGEPALLDGKAAVELLGYAPAPELGGVLVYLSVENLSAASLPVDTSYLQSRGLRTREQLYSMGTGVTAACNGQSVPCGSFAAPLYNENAADASVFTLNLAAGRGALLHCFCAVPEDWQTLALTWHPDFAAGRSAVFTVRRDADEAALGPVPTTPAEVGSVVDL
;
A
#
# COMPACT_ATOMS: atom_id res chain seq x y z
N MET A 1 26.05 14.91 -28.19
CA MET A 1 26.88 14.73 -26.98
C MET A 1 25.95 14.39 -25.83
N SER A 2 26.10 13.17 -25.29
CA SER A 2 25.29 12.61 -24.22
C SER A 2 25.63 13.30 -22.90
N GLN A 3 24.66 13.97 -22.27
CA GLN A 3 24.80 14.39 -20.88
C GLN A 3 24.33 13.24 -20.00
N SER A 4 25.25 12.31 -19.74
CA SER A 4 25.13 11.30 -18.70
C SER A 4 24.96 12.00 -17.35
N ILE A 5 23.78 11.86 -16.74
CA ILE A 5 23.63 12.09 -15.30
C ILE A 5 24.56 11.11 -14.59
N SER A 6 25.56 11.65 -13.91
CA SER A 6 26.51 10.87 -13.13
C SER A 6 25.76 10.12 -12.03
N ARG A 7 26.10 8.83 -11.85
CA ARG A 7 25.58 7.92 -10.81
C ARG A 7 25.65 8.56 -9.41
N ARG A 8 26.60 9.48 -9.19
CA ARG A 8 26.79 10.24 -7.95
C ARG A 8 25.82 11.42 -7.75
N SER A 9 25.25 11.97 -8.83
CA SER A 9 24.18 12.98 -8.77
C SER A 9 22.79 12.34 -8.61
N PHE A 10 22.56 11.17 -9.21
CA PHE A 10 21.33 10.41 -8.97
C PHE A 10 21.22 9.96 -7.51
N LEU A 11 22.32 9.48 -6.91
CA LEU A 11 22.40 9.14 -5.48
C LEU A 11 22.34 10.35 -4.54
N LYS A 12 22.57 11.59 -5.02
CA LYS A 12 22.35 12.83 -4.24
C LYS A 12 20.94 13.40 -4.38
N CYS A 13 20.18 13.05 -5.42
CA CYS A 13 18.80 13.48 -5.62
C CYS A 13 17.75 12.44 -5.18
N ALA A 14 18.11 11.16 -5.15
CA ALA A 14 17.22 10.07 -4.71
C ALA A 14 17.66 9.44 -3.37
N GLY A 15 18.83 9.83 -2.85
CA GLY A 15 19.34 9.33 -1.57
C GLY A 15 18.98 10.25 -0.42
N SER A 16 18.13 9.75 0.48
CA SER A 16 18.03 10.14 1.88
C SER A 16 17.09 11.32 2.24
N GLY A 17 15.76 11.12 2.16
CA GLY A 17 14.81 11.53 3.22
C GLY A 17 13.87 12.76 3.07
N ALA A 18 13.84 13.52 1.98
CA ALA A 18 13.48 14.95 2.14
C ALA A 18 12.11 15.48 1.64
N VAL A 19 11.15 14.70 1.10
CA VAL A 19 9.93 15.33 0.50
C VAL A 19 8.55 15.00 1.08
N SER A 20 8.26 13.89 1.79
CA SER A 20 6.84 13.69 2.22
C SER A 20 6.55 13.08 3.59
N LEU A 21 7.53 13.11 4.49
CA LEU A 21 7.23 13.47 5.89
C LEU A 21 6.67 14.91 6.00
N ALA A 22 6.89 15.77 4.99
CA ALA A 22 6.34 17.13 4.94
C ALA A 22 4.82 17.17 4.66
N ALA A 23 4.23 16.13 4.06
CA ALA A 23 2.79 16.04 3.84
C ALA A 23 2.03 15.43 5.02
N ALA A 24 2.71 14.65 5.88
CA ALA A 24 2.17 14.25 7.18
C ALA A 24 1.82 15.46 8.09
N LEU A 25 2.23 16.68 7.74
CA LEU A 25 2.16 17.86 8.62
C LEU A 25 1.27 19.03 8.11
N LEU A 26 0.74 19.01 6.88
CA LEU A 26 0.08 20.21 6.32
C LEU A 26 -1.45 20.23 6.35
N THR A 27 -2.17 19.14 6.62
CA THR A 27 -3.65 19.20 6.74
C THR A 27 -4.28 18.38 7.89
N GLY A 28 -3.49 17.96 8.88
CA GLY A 28 -3.96 17.96 10.27
C GLY A 28 -4.61 16.69 10.84
N VAL A 29 -3.87 15.58 10.92
CA VAL A 29 -4.12 14.56 11.96
C VAL A 29 -2.80 14.15 12.64
N CYS A 30 -2.73 14.50 13.93
CA CYS A 30 -1.79 14.28 15.04
C CYS A 30 -0.37 13.73 14.81
N ALA A 31 0.60 14.63 15.02
CA ALA A 31 2.03 14.41 15.30
C ALA A 31 2.33 13.71 16.64
N ALA A 32 1.54 12.68 17.01
CA ALA A 32 1.75 11.88 18.22
C ALA A 32 1.93 10.38 17.94
N ALA A 33 1.78 9.93 16.69
CA ALA A 33 2.24 8.60 16.29
C ALA A 33 3.74 8.70 15.98
N GLN A 34 4.55 8.17 16.90
CA GLN A 34 5.97 7.89 16.66
C GLN A 34 6.16 7.29 15.27
N GLN A 35 7.25 7.71 14.63
CA GLN A 35 7.75 7.23 13.34
C GLN A 35 7.28 5.80 13.05
N PRO A 36 6.62 5.51 11.91
CA PRO A 36 6.49 4.13 11.48
C PRO A 36 7.90 3.54 11.49
N CYS A 37 8.12 2.55 12.36
CA CYS A 37 9.42 1.93 12.62
C CYS A 37 9.86 1.02 11.47
N LEU A 38 9.68 1.46 10.23
CA LEU A 38 10.12 0.75 9.04
C LEU A 38 11.23 1.55 8.38
N ALA A 39 12.42 1.42 8.96
CA ALA A 39 13.66 1.81 8.32
C ALA A 39 13.92 0.84 7.15
N GLY A 40 13.60 1.28 5.93
CA GLY A 40 13.92 0.56 4.70
C GLY A 40 13.92 1.50 3.51
N GLU A 41 14.84 1.29 2.56
CA GLU A 41 14.77 1.95 1.26
C GLU A 41 13.51 1.49 0.52
N PRO A 42 12.79 2.39 -0.19
CA PRO A 42 11.62 2.00 -0.98
C PRO A 42 11.95 0.88 -1.98
N ALA A 43 11.04 -0.09 -2.10
CA ALA A 43 11.14 -1.10 -3.12
C ALA A 43 10.84 -0.48 -4.49
N LEU A 44 11.85 -0.46 -5.37
CA LEU A 44 11.69 0.03 -6.74
C LEU A 44 11.22 -1.09 -7.67
N LEU A 45 10.03 -0.92 -8.23
CA LEU A 45 9.43 -1.86 -9.17
C LEU A 45 9.61 -1.40 -10.60
N ASP A 46 10.49 -2.10 -11.32
CA ASP A 46 10.76 -1.90 -12.75
C ASP A 46 11.16 -0.44 -13.10
N GLY A 47 11.66 0.32 -12.12
CA GLY A 47 11.94 1.76 -12.25
C GLY A 47 10.70 2.64 -12.46
N LYS A 48 9.50 2.06 -12.36
CA LYS A 48 8.21 2.72 -12.62
C LYS A 48 7.53 3.16 -11.33
N ALA A 49 7.66 2.40 -10.26
CA ALA A 49 7.05 2.73 -8.98
C ALA A 49 8.01 2.54 -7.80
N ALA A 50 7.88 3.41 -6.80
CA ALA A 50 8.43 3.21 -5.47
C ALA A 50 7.33 2.71 -4.54
N VAL A 51 7.65 1.74 -3.68
CA VAL A 51 6.69 1.11 -2.78
C VAL A 51 7.29 1.00 -1.39
N GLU A 52 6.55 1.43 -0.38
CA GLU A 52 6.98 1.36 1.02
C GLU A 52 5.90 0.71 1.87
N LEU A 53 6.32 -0.09 2.85
CA LEU A 53 5.44 -0.58 3.90
C LEU A 53 5.26 0.54 4.92
N LEU A 54 4.00 0.96 5.14
CA LEU A 54 3.66 1.97 6.14
C LEU A 54 3.40 1.34 7.51
N GLY A 55 2.99 0.08 7.54
CA GLY A 55 2.71 -0.70 8.74
C GLY A 55 1.46 -1.56 8.59
N TYR A 56 0.97 -2.08 9.70
CA TYR A 56 -0.28 -2.84 9.76
C TYR A 56 -1.19 -2.37 10.91
N ALA A 57 -2.48 -2.66 10.78
CA ALA A 57 -3.45 -2.50 11.85
C ALA A 57 -4.22 -3.82 12.10
N PRO A 58 -4.45 -4.21 13.37
CA PRO A 58 -5.28 -5.36 13.70
C PRO A 58 -6.74 -5.16 13.27
N ALA A 59 -7.32 -6.14 12.58
CA ALA A 59 -8.72 -6.17 12.18
C ALA A 59 -9.39 -7.49 12.63
N PRO A 60 -9.51 -7.74 13.95
CA PRO A 60 -9.97 -9.02 14.50
C PRO A 60 -11.40 -9.38 14.07
N GLU A 61 -12.28 -8.38 13.92
CA GLU A 61 -13.67 -8.59 13.46
C GLU A 61 -13.74 -9.03 11.98
N LEU A 62 -12.74 -8.67 11.18
CA LEU A 62 -12.54 -9.20 9.83
C LEU A 62 -11.78 -10.54 9.85
N GLY A 63 -11.29 -10.96 11.01
CA GLY A 63 -10.48 -12.14 11.25
C GLY A 63 -9.11 -12.06 10.58
N GLY A 64 -8.44 -10.92 10.73
CA GLY A 64 -7.10 -10.74 10.18
C GLY A 64 -6.45 -9.41 10.53
N VAL A 65 -5.59 -8.95 9.62
CA VAL A 65 -4.90 -7.67 9.70
C VAL A 65 -5.03 -6.92 8.39
N LEU A 66 -4.93 -5.59 8.48
CA LEU A 66 -4.86 -4.69 7.34
C LEU A 66 -3.44 -4.14 7.24
N VAL A 67 -2.76 -4.45 6.14
CA VAL A 67 -1.41 -3.96 5.84
C VAL A 67 -1.51 -2.80 4.83
N TYR A 68 -0.76 -1.73 5.09
CA TYR A 68 -0.78 -0.53 4.27
C TYR A 68 0.54 -0.38 3.53
N LEU A 69 0.48 -0.28 2.20
CA LEU A 69 1.62 0.11 1.38
C LEU A 69 1.36 1.49 0.76
N SER A 70 2.38 2.34 0.73
CA SER A 70 2.39 3.50 -0.18
C SER A 70 2.93 3.05 -1.53
N VAL A 71 2.34 3.59 -2.60
CA VAL A 71 2.82 3.39 -3.98
C VAL A 71 2.96 4.76 -4.61
N GLU A 72 4.13 5.10 -5.11
CA GLU A 72 4.39 6.32 -5.88
C GLU A 72 4.73 5.97 -7.33
N ASN A 73 4.06 6.61 -8.28
CA ASN A 73 4.36 6.46 -9.70
C ASN A 73 5.52 7.40 -10.11
N LEU A 74 6.68 6.82 -10.36
CA LEU A 74 7.90 7.50 -10.82
C LEU A 74 7.99 7.60 -12.34
N SER A 75 7.08 6.96 -13.06
CA SER A 75 7.06 6.94 -14.52
C SER A 75 6.30 8.14 -15.09
N ALA A 76 6.51 8.42 -16.37
CA ALA A 76 5.74 9.42 -17.11
C ALA A 76 4.36 8.92 -17.56
N ALA A 77 4.08 7.62 -17.43
CA ALA A 77 2.84 6.99 -17.86
C ALA A 77 1.92 6.72 -16.66
N SER A 78 0.61 6.55 -16.92
CA SER A 78 -0.31 6.08 -15.89
C SER A 78 -0.05 4.61 -15.57
N LEU A 79 -0.11 4.23 -14.29
CA LEU A 79 0.14 2.86 -13.83
C LEU A 79 -1.13 2.23 -13.24
N PRO A 80 -1.59 1.07 -13.73
CA PRO A 80 -2.67 0.32 -13.10
C PRO A 80 -2.17 -0.29 -11.79
N VAL A 81 -2.54 0.28 -10.64
CA VAL A 81 -2.00 -0.15 -9.34
C VAL A 81 -2.66 -1.43 -8.87
N ASP A 82 -3.97 -1.39 -8.65
CA ASP A 82 -4.78 -2.53 -8.26
C ASP A 82 -6.26 -2.21 -8.51
N THR A 83 -7.13 -3.12 -8.09
CA THR A 83 -8.57 -2.97 -8.02
C THR A 83 -8.92 -1.67 -7.31
N SER A 84 -9.84 -0.92 -7.92
CA SER A 84 -10.28 0.37 -7.39
C SER A 84 -11.02 0.20 -6.07
N TYR A 85 -10.76 1.09 -5.10
CA TYR A 85 -11.52 1.18 -3.85
C TYR A 85 -13.03 1.28 -4.09
N LEU A 86 -13.49 1.79 -5.23
CA LEU A 86 -14.92 1.89 -5.55
C LEU A 86 -15.61 0.52 -5.56
N GLN A 87 -14.90 -0.55 -5.91
CA GLN A 87 -15.44 -1.91 -5.86
C GLN A 87 -15.65 -2.41 -4.42
N SER A 88 -14.87 -1.91 -3.47
CA SER A 88 -14.98 -2.33 -2.07
C SER A 88 -16.32 -1.93 -1.44
N ARG A 89 -17.00 -0.90 -1.98
CA ARG A 89 -18.33 -0.45 -1.53
C ARG A 89 -19.43 -1.50 -1.71
N GLY A 90 -19.21 -2.48 -2.61
CA GLY A 90 -20.15 -3.58 -2.86
C GLY A 90 -19.93 -4.81 -1.99
N LEU A 91 -18.88 -4.84 -1.16
CA LEU A 91 -18.51 -6.02 -0.39
C LEU A 91 -19.52 -6.29 0.73
N ARG A 92 -19.91 -7.55 0.86
CA ARG A 92 -20.85 -8.04 1.88
C ARG A 92 -20.28 -9.17 2.72
N THR A 93 -19.30 -9.91 2.21
CA THR A 93 -18.72 -11.05 2.92
C THR A 93 -17.20 -10.98 3.01
N ARG A 94 -16.63 -11.75 3.95
CA ARG A 94 -15.18 -11.86 4.13
C ARG A 94 -14.53 -12.58 2.96
N GLU A 95 -15.20 -13.57 2.37
CA GLU A 95 -14.71 -14.28 1.18
C GLU A 95 -14.57 -13.31 0.00
N GLN A 96 -15.52 -12.40 -0.18
CA GLN A 96 -15.43 -11.37 -1.22
C GLN A 96 -14.26 -10.41 -0.94
N LEU A 97 -14.06 -10.02 0.31
CA LEU A 97 -12.93 -9.16 0.72
C LEU A 97 -11.58 -9.82 0.43
N TYR A 98 -11.39 -11.07 0.84
CA TYR A 98 -10.14 -11.81 0.64
C TYR A 98 -9.97 -12.39 -0.77
N SER A 99 -10.94 -12.16 -1.66
CA SER A 99 -10.82 -12.47 -3.10
C SER A 99 -10.79 -11.19 -3.96
N MET A 100 -10.81 -10.01 -3.33
CA MET A 100 -10.74 -8.72 -4.00
C MET A 100 -9.29 -8.44 -4.39
N GLY A 101 -9.05 -7.98 -5.61
CA GLY A 101 -7.68 -7.83 -6.11
C GLY A 101 -7.00 -9.18 -6.35
N THR A 102 -5.98 -9.17 -7.20
CA THR A 102 -5.21 -10.40 -7.52
C THR A 102 -3.70 -10.19 -7.48
N GLY A 103 -3.25 -8.96 -7.24
CA GLY A 103 -1.83 -8.62 -7.21
C GLY A 103 -1.13 -8.97 -5.90
N VAL A 104 -1.86 -9.35 -4.85
CA VAL A 104 -1.27 -9.57 -3.51
C VAL A 104 -1.35 -11.04 -3.11
N THR A 105 -0.26 -11.53 -2.54
CA THR A 105 -0.19 -12.83 -1.87
C THR A 105 0.36 -12.65 -0.46
N ALA A 106 -0.09 -13.48 0.47
CA ALA A 106 0.32 -13.39 1.87
C ALA A 106 0.70 -14.77 2.42
N ALA A 107 1.74 -14.78 3.27
CA ALA A 107 2.14 -15.93 4.05
C ALA A 107 2.30 -15.56 5.52
N CYS A 108 1.44 -16.10 6.37
CA CYS A 108 1.49 -15.95 7.81
C CYS A 108 2.32 -17.07 8.43
N ASN A 109 3.37 -16.73 9.18
CA ASN A 109 4.30 -17.70 9.79
C ASN A 109 4.83 -18.73 8.77
N GLY A 110 5.02 -18.33 7.51
CA GLY A 110 5.46 -19.19 6.42
C GLY A 110 4.36 -20.01 5.73
N GLN A 111 3.10 -19.93 6.17
CA GLN A 111 1.96 -20.60 5.54
C GLN A 111 1.12 -19.62 4.73
N SER A 112 0.75 -19.99 3.50
CA SER A 112 -0.12 -19.15 2.67
C SER A 112 -1.47 -18.94 3.34
N VAL A 113 -1.95 -17.69 3.30
CA VAL A 113 -3.25 -17.29 3.84
C VAL A 113 -4.06 -16.53 2.80
N PRO A 114 -5.41 -16.57 2.87
CA PRO A 114 -6.26 -15.72 2.04
C PRO A 114 -5.92 -14.24 2.23
N CYS A 115 -5.84 -13.51 1.12
CA CYS A 115 -5.63 -12.08 1.16
C CYS A 115 -6.27 -11.38 -0.04
N GLY A 116 -6.73 -10.16 0.18
CA GLY A 116 -7.25 -9.30 -0.88
C GLY A 116 -6.66 -7.89 -0.78
N SER A 117 -6.78 -7.14 -1.85
CA SER A 117 -6.28 -5.77 -1.93
C SER A 117 -7.14 -4.85 -2.75
N PHE A 118 -7.07 -3.56 -2.41
CA PHE A 118 -7.54 -2.49 -3.28
C PHE A 118 -6.64 -1.27 -3.15
N ALA A 119 -6.62 -0.46 -4.20
CA ALA A 119 -5.89 0.78 -4.24
C ALA A 119 -6.84 1.98 -4.10
N ALA A 120 -6.42 2.93 -3.28
CA ALA A 120 -7.09 4.21 -3.07
C ALA A 120 -6.14 5.38 -3.36
N PRO A 121 -6.59 6.46 -4.02
CA PRO A 121 -5.75 7.62 -4.23
C PRO A 121 -5.43 8.32 -2.90
N LEU A 122 -4.23 8.91 -2.77
CA LEU A 122 -3.88 9.73 -1.60
C LEU A 122 -4.55 11.12 -1.60
N TYR A 123 -5.15 11.53 -2.72
CA TYR A 123 -5.77 12.85 -2.90
C TYR A 123 -7.18 12.74 -3.48
N ASN A 124 -8.06 13.64 -3.07
CA ASN A 124 -9.49 13.51 -3.31
C ASN A 124 -9.99 13.92 -4.71
N GLU A 125 -9.17 14.49 -5.61
CA GLU A 125 -9.78 15.11 -6.81
C GLU A 125 -9.17 14.83 -8.19
N ASN A 126 -7.92 14.36 -8.36
CA ASN A 126 -7.37 14.18 -9.74
C ASN A 126 -6.15 13.24 -9.83
N ALA A 127 -5.91 12.38 -8.84
CA ALA A 127 -4.70 11.55 -8.80
C ALA A 127 -4.75 10.30 -9.71
N ALA A 128 -5.95 9.92 -10.17
CA ALA A 128 -6.16 8.72 -10.94
C ALA A 128 -7.32 8.87 -11.92
N ASP A 129 -7.17 8.33 -13.13
CA ASP A 129 -8.32 7.94 -13.95
C ASP A 129 -8.87 6.65 -13.34
N ALA A 130 -9.68 6.82 -12.30
CA ALA A 130 -10.35 5.73 -11.62
C ALA A 130 -11.44 5.18 -12.55
N SER A 131 -11.04 4.30 -13.46
CA SER A 131 -11.99 3.34 -14.01
C SER A 131 -12.64 2.61 -12.82
N VAL A 132 -13.94 2.30 -12.92
CA VAL A 132 -14.69 1.62 -11.84
C VAL A 132 -14.00 0.33 -11.36
N PHE A 133 -13.14 -0.26 -12.19
CA PHE A 133 -12.48 -1.54 -11.91
C PHE A 133 -11.06 -1.41 -11.37
N THR A 134 -10.24 -0.49 -11.90
CA THR A 134 -8.81 -0.37 -11.57
C THR A 134 -8.45 1.08 -11.25
N LEU A 135 -7.65 1.28 -10.21
CA LEU A 135 -7.05 2.58 -9.92
C LEU A 135 -5.81 2.77 -10.81
N ASN A 136 -5.92 3.65 -11.80
CA ASN A 136 -4.79 4.03 -12.66
C ASN A 136 -4.12 5.28 -12.09
N LEU A 137 -2.95 5.11 -11.47
CA LEU A 137 -2.20 6.17 -10.80
C LEU A 137 -1.44 7.03 -11.81
N ALA A 138 -1.77 8.32 -11.86
CA ALA A 138 -1.11 9.25 -12.77
C ALA A 138 0.38 9.47 -12.42
N ALA A 139 1.16 9.96 -13.39
CA ALA A 139 2.58 10.25 -13.22
C ALA A 139 2.84 11.20 -12.03
N GLY A 140 3.81 10.86 -11.18
CA GLY A 140 4.18 11.66 -10.00
C GLY A 140 3.11 11.70 -8.91
N ARG A 141 2.12 10.80 -8.94
CA ARG A 141 1.09 10.68 -7.91
C ARG A 141 1.32 9.44 -7.05
N GLY A 142 0.73 9.48 -5.85
CA GLY A 142 0.75 8.36 -4.92
C GLY A 142 -0.64 7.78 -4.61
N ALA A 143 -0.65 6.51 -4.23
CA ALA A 143 -1.83 5.76 -3.79
C ALA A 143 -1.49 4.95 -2.54
N LEU A 144 -2.53 4.59 -1.78
CA LEU A 144 -2.46 3.59 -0.72
C LEU A 144 -2.99 2.27 -1.24
N LEU A 145 -2.19 1.22 -1.08
CA LEU A 145 -2.63 -0.15 -1.25
C LEU A 145 -3.04 -0.72 0.11
N HIS A 146 -4.32 -1.04 0.22
CA HIS A 146 -4.92 -1.67 1.40
C HIS A 146 -4.91 -3.17 1.18
N CYS A 147 -4.20 -3.91 2.03
CA CYS A 147 -4.04 -5.36 1.89
C CYS A 147 -4.62 -6.08 3.11
N PHE A 148 -5.74 -6.78 2.92
CA PHE A 148 -6.39 -7.58 3.96
C PHE A 148 -5.78 -8.97 3.96
N CYS A 149 -5.30 -9.44 5.10
CA CYS A 149 -4.73 -10.78 5.23
C CYS A 149 -5.46 -11.53 6.35
N ALA A 150 -6.00 -12.72 6.05
CA ALA A 150 -6.64 -13.57 7.03
C ALA A 150 -5.56 -14.26 7.89
N VAL A 151 -5.28 -13.72 9.08
CA VAL A 151 -4.25 -14.25 9.99
C VAL A 151 -4.88 -14.81 11.26
N PRO A 152 -4.35 -15.90 11.84
CA PRO A 152 -4.80 -16.41 13.13
C PRO A 152 -4.37 -15.47 14.27
N GLU A 153 -5.04 -15.57 15.42
CA GLU A 153 -4.79 -14.68 16.58
C GLU A 153 -3.36 -14.76 17.14
N ASP A 154 -2.64 -15.88 16.92
CA ASP A 154 -1.31 -16.16 17.44
C ASP A 154 -0.18 -15.89 16.42
N TRP A 155 -0.49 -15.25 15.28
CA TRP A 155 0.48 -14.90 14.25
C TRP A 155 1.67 -14.10 14.82
N GLN A 156 2.84 -14.23 14.20
CA GLN A 156 4.07 -13.53 14.59
C GLN A 156 4.69 -12.75 13.43
N THR A 157 4.66 -13.34 12.25
CA THR A 157 5.20 -12.75 11.03
C THR A 157 4.21 -12.90 9.89
N LEU A 158 4.12 -11.88 9.05
CA LEU A 158 3.30 -11.87 7.85
C LEU A 158 4.16 -11.36 6.69
N ALA A 159 4.48 -12.26 5.76
CA ALA A 159 5.12 -11.90 4.51
C ALA A 159 4.05 -11.52 3.48
N LEU A 160 4.13 -10.31 2.94
CA LEU A 160 3.26 -9.80 1.89
C LEU A 160 4.08 -9.68 0.61
N THR A 161 3.60 -10.27 -0.48
CA THR A 161 4.22 -10.09 -1.80
C THR A 161 3.22 -9.46 -2.76
N TRP A 162 3.58 -8.29 -3.28
CA TRP A 162 2.81 -7.57 -4.28
C TRP A 162 3.41 -7.76 -5.68
N HIS A 163 2.57 -8.16 -6.62
CA HIS A 163 2.85 -8.51 -8.01
C HIS A 163 2.01 -7.62 -8.94
N PRO A 164 2.35 -6.33 -9.09
CA PRO A 164 1.60 -5.47 -9.99
C PRO A 164 1.87 -5.82 -11.46
N ASP A 165 0.83 -5.80 -12.28
CA ASP A 165 0.89 -6.13 -13.71
C ASP A 165 1.90 -5.26 -14.48
N PHE A 166 2.04 -3.99 -14.11
CA PHE A 166 2.94 -3.06 -14.81
C PHE A 166 4.42 -3.35 -14.61
N ALA A 167 4.79 -4.17 -13.61
CA ALA A 167 6.18 -4.40 -13.20
C ALA A 167 6.84 -5.60 -13.92
N ALA A 168 6.28 -6.07 -15.04
CA ALA A 168 6.90 -7.07 -15.92
C ALA A 168 7.35 -8.34 -15.17
N GLY A 169 6.54 -8.83 -14.24
CA GLY A 169 6.84 -10.02 -13.42
C GLY A 169 7.77 -9.78 -12.23
N ARG A 170 8.14 -8.52 -11.94
CA ARG A 170 8.80 -8.15 -10.68
C ARG A 170 7.77 -8.03 -9.57
N SER A 171 8.20 -8.34 -8.36
CA SER A 171 7.40 -8.21 -7.15
C SER A 171 8.14 -7.46 -6.06
N ALA A 172 7.37 -6.87 -5.15
CA ALA A 172 7.88 -6.30 -3.91
C ALA A 172 7.47 -7.22 -2.76
N VAL A 173 8.43 -7.55 -1.90
CA VAL A 173 8.22 -8.42 -0.74
C VAL A 173 8.42 -7.59 0.51
N PHE A 174 7.45 -7.65 1.40
CA PHE A 174 7.45 -6.99 2.69
C PHE A 174 7.25 -8.03 3.78
N THR A 175 7.88 -7.83 4.93
CA THR A 175 7.64 -8.66 6.12
C THR A 175 7.18 -7.75 7.22
N VAL A 176 6.01 -8.06 7.75
CA VAL A 176 5.41 -7.43 8.91
C VAL A 176 5.63 -8.34 10.12
N ARG A 177 6.07 -7.76 11.22
CA ARG A 177 6.26 -8.41 12.51
C ARG A 177 5.24 -7.87 13.48
N ARG A 178 4.53 -8.79 14.12
CA ARG A 178 3.63 -8.44 15.22
C ARG A 178 4.37 -7.68 16.31
N ASP A 179 3.71 -6.70 16.90
CA ASP A 179 4.18 -5.82 17.97
C ASP A 179 5.29 -4.82 17.59
N ALA A 180 5.95 -4.99 16.44
CA ALA A 180 7.02 -4.09 15.97
C ALA A 180 6.54 -3.12 14.88
N ASP A 181 5.68 -3.59 13.97
CA ASP A 181 5.29 -2.86 12.77
C ASP A 181 3.83 -2.36 12.84
N GLU A 182 3.22 -2.41 14.03
CA GLU A 182 1.86 -1.94 14.26
C GLU A 182 1.82 -0.42 14.08
N ALA A 183 0.90 0.05 13.25
CA ALA A 183 0.76 1.46 12.92
C ALA A 183 -0.68 1.91 13.16
N ALA A 184 -0.83 3.04 13.84
CA ALA A 184 -2.12 3.70 14.04
C ALA A 184 -2.49 4.54 12.80
N LEU A 185 -2.78 3.86 11.68
CA LEU A 185 -3.11 4.47 10.40
C LEU A 185 -4.64 4.63 10.24
N GLY A 186 -5.20 5.61 10.95
CA GLY A 186 -6.64 5.94 10.86
C GLY A 186 -7.57 4.86 11.45
N PRO A 187 -8.90 5.00 11.24
CA PRO A 187 -9.88 4.02 11.69
C PRO A 187 -9.77 2.73 10.88
N VAL A 188 -9.79 1.61 11.59
CA VAL A 188 -9.77 0.28 11.00
C VAL A 188 -11.19 -0.19 10.76
N PRO A 189 -11.53 -0.68 9.55
CA PRO A 189 -12.85 -1.23 9.30
C PRO A 189 -13.08 -2.48 10.15
N THR A 190 -14.24 -2.58 10.75
CA THR A 190 -14.65 -3.73 11.57
C THR A 190 -15.53 -4.70 10.79
N THR A 191 -16.12 -4.25 9.68
CA THR A 191 -16.97 -5.09 8.82
C THR A 191 -16.63 -4.92 7.34
N PRO A 192 -16.90 -5.93 6.48
CA PRO A 192 -16.66 -5.80 5.03
C PRO A 192 -17.39 -4.60 4.40
N ALA A 193 -18.55 -4.22 4.94
CA ALA A 193 -19.32 -3.09 4.46
C ALA A 193 -18.65 -1.73 4.75
N GLU A 194 -17.85 -1.64 5.81
CA GLU A 194 -17.09 -0.43 6.19
C GLU A 194 -15.83 -0.23 5.36
N VAL A 195 -15.36 -1.26 4.65
CA VAL A 195 -14.13 -1.20 3.86
C VAL A 195 -14.17 -0.07 2.82
N GLY A 196 -15.34 0.15 2.21
CA GLY A 196 -15.53 1.24 1.24
C GLY A 196 -15.51 2.66 1.83
N SER A 197 -15.50 2.80 3.15
CA SER A 197 -15.45 4.07 3.88
C SER A 197 -14.05 4.46 4.37
N VAL A 198 -13.09 3.54 4.31
CA VAL A 198 -11.68 3.77 4.70
C VAL A 198 -11.02 4.89 3.88
N VAL A 199 -11.59 5.19 2.72
CA VAL A 199 -11.10 6.19 1.76
C VAL A 199 -11.77 7.56 1.87
N ASP A 200 -12.85 7.68 2.64
CA ASP A 200 -13.66 8.91 2.73
C ASP A 200 -13.22 9.82 3.91
N LEU A 201 -12.00 9.63 4.43
CA LEU A 201 -11.41 10.31 5.59
C LEU A 201 -10.51 11.49 5.21
#